data_AF-A0A225W5I1-F1
#
_entry.id   AF-A0A225W5I1-F1
#
_cell.length_a   1.000
_cell.length_b   1.000
_cell.length_c   1.000
_cell.angle_alpha   90.00
_cell.angle_beta   90.00
_cell.angle_gamma   90.00
#
_symmetry.space_group_name_H-M   'P 1'
#
loop_
_entity.id
_entity.type
_entity.pdbx_description
1 polymer ?
#
loop_
_entity_poly.entity_id
_entity_poly.type
_entity_poly.pdbx_seq_one_letter_code
_entity_poly.pdbx_strand_id
1 'polypeptide(L)'
;MSALYDSVTEEENDEGRDATFSPGEDDRNKPQRRTTPPRLAKRCREATSDSSSKSKPKHASSPPKKRVKSGNSKKSRPGQEQKQTALARKSYDSLSDSEKCIVEVPGRGILSRRHHGVLMKFPPGTANAETQSFGFPDYAPNFSKDEDIQELRERWDPVPFKELMDTKPWDVMFEDRSRFLILHVREDLSVIARESLDAIVAFMSVHRRAIWWFGNWVFIDLETDVPYSVELHRERKAECDKAKKEYKKLLDDRVDAGLEETILDEPGSWTIPAKCCHWILIHESHVKDDGTRYTLNEQMELLDDQEPARVQWNTCASSSIFRRTIH
;
A
#
# COMPACT_ATOMS: atom_id res chain seq x y z
N MET A 1 -57.58 -7.18 -0.74
CA MET A 1 -57.79 -5.77 -0.33
C MET A 1 -56.42 -5.27 0.11
N SER A 2 -55.54 -4.73 -0.74
CA SER A 2 -55.60 -3.53 -1.59
C SER A 2 -56.19 -2.31 -0.89
N ALA A 3 -55.32 -1.38 -0.48
CA ALA A 3 -55.15 -0.04 -1.06
C ALA A 3 -53.97 0.66 -0.31
N LEU A 4 -52.87 1.09 -0.94
CA LEU A 4 -52.64 2.19 -1.90
C LEU A 4 -52.71 3.60 -1.30
N TYR A 5 -51.55 4.27 -1.28
CA TYR A 5 -51.22 5.66 -1.65
C TYR A 5 -49.68 5.76 -1.49
N ASP A 6 -48.78 5.92 -2.47
CA ASP A 6 -48.68 6.55 -3.81
C ASP A 6 -47.93 7.90 -3.80
N SER A 7 -46.79 7.91 -4.52
CA SER A 7 -45.93 9.00 -5.03
C SER A 7 -45.28 9.96 -4.00
N VAL A 8 -44.02 10.41 -4.10
CA VAL A 8 -43.33 11.10 -5.21
C VAL A 8 -41.79 10.93 -5.09
N THR A 9 -41.16 10.84 -6.25
CA THR A 9 -39.73 10.95 -6.64
C THR A 9 -38.78 11.73 -5.72
N GLU A 10 -37.56 11.21 -5.54
CA GLU A 10 -36.32 11.90 -5.97
C GLU A 10 -35.32 10.86 -6.51
N GLU A 11 -34.97 11.02 -7.79
CA GLU A 11 -33.77 10.46 -8.38
C GLU A 11 -32.58 11.26 -7.82
N GLU A 12 -31.70 10.63 -7.03
CA GLU A 12 -30.39 11.21 -6.76
C GLU A 12 -29.35 10.44 -7.57
N ASN A 13 -29.11 10.99 -8.75
CA ASN A 13 -27.94 10.76 -9.57
C ASN A 13 -26.74 11.36 -8.83
N ASP A 14 -25.99 10.55 -8.07
CA ASP A 14 -24.70 10.97 -7.50
C ASP A 14 -23.58 10.44 -8.41
N GLU A 15 -23.18 11.33 -9.31
CA GLU A 15 -22.03 11.21 -10.20
C GLU A 15 -20.75 10.90 -9.42
N GLY A 16 -19.90 10.08 -10.05
CA GLY A 16 -18.60 9.66 -9.56
C GLY A 16 -17.79 10.76 -8.87
N ARG A 17 -17.52 10.54 -7.58
CA ARG A 17 -16.39 11.13 -6.89
C ARG A 17 -15.74 10.07 -6.01
N ASP A 18 -14.45 9.88 -6.25
CA ASP A 18 -13.51 9.13 -5.43
C ASP A 18 -13.53 9.68 -4.00
N ALA A 19 -14.40 9.11 -3.17
CA ALA A 19 -14.50 9.44 -1.77
C ALA A 19 -13.33 8.79 -1.03
N THR A 20 -12.36 9.63 -0.67
CA THR A 20 -11.39 9.34 0.39
C THR A 20 -12.13 8.71 1.58
N PHE A 21 -11.87 7.42 1.80
CA PHE A 21 -12.47 6.63 2.87
C PHE A 21 -12.27 7.34 4.21
N SER A 22 -13.36 7.84 4.79
CA SER A 22 -13.40 8.42 6.14
C SER A 22 -14.11 7.41 7.06
N PRO A 23 -13.50 6.96 8.17
CA PRO A 23 -14.20 6.12 9.13
C PRO A 23 -15.29 6.94 9.83
N GLY A 24 -16.50 6.38 9.91
CA GLY A 24 -17.65 7.01 10.53
C GLY A 24 -17.38 7.48 11.97
N GLU A 25 -17.86 8.69 12.28
CA GLU A 25 -17.95 9.20 13.64
C GLU A 25 -19.09 8.47 14.37
N ASP A 26 -18.74 7.50 15.22
CA ASP A 26 -19.39 7.30 16.53
C ASP A 26 -18.68 6.19 17.32
N ASP A 27 -17.81 6.59 18.26
CA ASP A 27 -17.63 5.97 19.58
C ASP A 27 -16.51 6.71 20.34
N ARG A 28 -16.88 7.87 20.92
CA ARG A 28 -16.03 8.60 21.86
C ARG A 28 -16.05 7.89 23.22
N ASN A 29 -15.10 6.97 23.43
CA ASN A 29 -14.41 6.64 24.70
C ASN A 29 -14.00 5.16 24.77
N LYS A 30 -12.92 4.77 24.10
CA LYS A 30 -12.12 3.57 24.47
C LYS A 30 -10.63 3.85 24.21
N PRO A 31 -9.71 3.37 25.07
CA PRO A 31 -8.28 3.61 24.90
C PRO A 31 -7.75 2.91 23.64
N GLN A 32 -6.92 3.60 22.86
CA GLN A 32 -6.25 3.14 21.63
C GLN A 32 -5.59 1.75 21.84
N ARG A 33 -6.11 0.70 21.18
CA ARG A 33 -5.42 -0.58 21.00
C ARG A 33 -4.64 -0.56 19.69
N ARG A 34 -3.30 -0.58 19.82
CA ARG A 34 -2.30 -0.77 18.77
C ARG A 34 -2.63 -1.99 17.90
N THR A 35 -2.55 -1.85 16.58
CA THR A 35 -2.52 -2.95 15.61
C THR A 35 -1.09 -3.23 15.11
N THR A 36 -0.08 -2.87 15.90
CA THR A 36 1.33 -3.16 15.55
C THR A 36 2.11 -3.48 16.83
N PRO A 37 2.89 -4.58 16.87
CA PRO A 37 3.80 -4.87 17.97
C PRO A 37 4.84 -3.76 18.12
N PRO A 38 5.10 -3.24 19.33
CA PRO A 38 6.23 -2.36 19.59
C PRO A 38 7.38 -3.11 20.28
N ARG A 39 8.63 -2.70 19.97
CA ARG A 39 9.85 -2.57 20.84
C ARG A 39 11.10 -3.26 20.25
N LEU A 40 12.35 -2.86 20.49
CA LEU A 40 13.03 -1.71 21.13
C LEU A 40 14.52 -1.85 20.73
N ALA A 41 15.16 -0.78 20.26
CA ALA A 41 16.60 -0.60 20.45
C ALA A 41 16.89 0.89 20.68
N LYS A 42 16.85 1.24 21.95
CA LYS A 42 17.20 2.51 22.55
C LYS A 42 18.71 2.71 22.38
N ARG A 43 19.16 3.70 21.61
CA ARG A 43 20.51 4.26 21.77
C ARG A 43 20.40 5.70 22.26
N CYS A 44 20.68 5.86 23.55
CA CYS A 44 20.92 7.14 24.22
C CYS A 44 21.91 7.98 23.41
N ARG A 45 21.64 9.28 23.26
CA ARG A 45 22.69 10.28 23.25
C ARG A 45 22.40 11.27 24.36
N GLU A 46 23.38 11.33 25.25
CA GLU A 46 23.45 12.15 26.43
C GLU A 46 23.35 13.63 26.07
N ALA A 47 22.65 14.36 26.94
CA ALA A 47 22.69 15.80 27.00
C ALA A 47 24.02 16.23 27.62
N THR A 48 24.80 17.02 26.89
CA THR A 48 25.77 17.93 27.50
C THR A 48 25.22 19.34 27.37
N SER A 49 24.72 19.84 28.50
CA SER A 49 24.55 21.25 28.81
C SER A 49 25.90 21.95 28.81
N ASP A 50 26.00 23.11 28.14
CA ASP A 50 26.88 24.18 28.61
C ASP A 50 26.33 25.56 28.23
N SER A 51 26.54 26.49 29.16
CA SER A 51 25.78 27.72 29.36
C SER A 51 26.58 29.01 29.11
N SER A 52 25.85 30.09 28.81
CA SER A 52 26.20 31.53 29.01
C SER A 52 27.21 32.15 28.01
N SER A 53 27.23 33.44 27.68
CA SER A 53 26.34 34.61 27.88
C SER A 53 26.91 35.84 27.09
N LYS A 54 26.03 36.82 26.79
CA LYS A 54 26.27 38.27 26.55
C LYS A 54 27.23 38.76 25.45
N SER A 55 26.71 39.53 24.48
CA SER A 55 26.81 41.01 24.43
C SER A 55 26.32 41.61 23.09
N LYS A 56 25.61 42.75 23.15
CA LYS A 56 25.34 43.73 22.06
C LYS A 56 26.10 45.03 22.41
N PRO A 57 26.42 45.94 21.47
CA PRO A 57 25.52 47.09 21.16
C PRO A 57 25.58 47.60 19.68
N LYS A 58 24.43 47.93 19.06
CA LYS A 58 23.83 49.27 18.76
C LYS A 58 24.55 50.18 17.72
N HIS A 59 23.85 50.54 16.63
CA HIS A 59 23.57 51.90 16.07
C HIS A 59 22.95 51.73 14.66
N ALA A 60 21.67 52.06 14.40
CA ALA A 60 21.01 53.36 14.21
C ALA A 60 21.15 53.93 12.78
N SER A 61 20.02 53.92 12.03
CA SER A 61 19.45 55.01 11.21
C SER A 61 18.83 54.56 9.87
N SER A 62 17.66 55.10 9.58
CA SER A 62 16.97 55.21 8.28
C SER A 62 16.32 56.62 8.28
N PRO A 63 15.64 57.18 7.24
CA PRO A 63 15.25 56.67 5.89
C PRO A 63 15.34 57.84 4.82
N PRO A 64 14.50 58.03 3.74
CA PRO A 64 13.60 57.16 2.96
C PRO A 64 13.58 57.36 1.38
N LYS A 65 12.80 56.50 0.68
CA LYS A 65 12.11 56.60 -0.64
C LYS A 65 12.88 56.48 -1.98
N LYS A 66 12.56 55.43 -2.75
CA LYS A 66 11.78 55.52 -4.01
C LYS A 66 11.27 54.15 -4.49
N ARG A 67 10.05 54.19 -5.01
CA ARG A 67 9.17 53.09 -5.45
C ARG A 67 9.44 52.77 -6.92
N VAL A 68 9.73 51.51 -7.27
CA VAL A 68 9.53 50.98 -8.63
C VAL A 68 9.02 49.53 -8.52
N LYS A 69 7.84 49.28 -9.10
CA LYS A 69 7.22 47.96 -9.31
C LYS A 69 7.97 47.23 -10.43
N SER A 70 8.34 45.97 -10.25
CA SER A 70 8.37 45.00 -11.36
C SER A 70 8.38 43.54 -10.86
N GLY A 71 7.59 42.70 -11.53
CA GLY A 71 7.83 41.27 -11.74
C GLY A 71 7.67 40.33 -10.53
N ASN A 72 6.48 39.79 -10.33
CA ASN A 72 6.23 38.67 -9.41
C ASN A 72 6.75 37.35 -10.02
N SER A 73 8.07 37.14 -10.05
CA SER A 73 8.64 35.81 -10.32
C SER A 73 8.52 34.99 -9.04
N LYS A 74 7.57 34.04 -9.00
CA LYS A 74 7.51 33.02 -7.94
C LYS A 74 8.81 32.19 -8.00
N LYS A 75 9.81 32.56 -7.19
CA LYS A 75 10.96 31.69 -6.89
C LYS A 75 10.43 30.44 -6.19
N SER A 76 10.62 29.28 -6.81
CA SER A 76 10.40 27.99 -6.16
C SER A 76 11.26 27.90 -4.90
N ARG A 77 10.67 27.39 -3.81
CA ARG A 77 11.38 27.20 -2.54
C ARG A 77 12.28 25.95 -2.66
N PRO A 78 13.57 26.01 -2.28
CA PRO A 78 14.52 24.88 -2.42
C PRO A 78 14.22 23.64 -1.56
N GLY A 79 13.14 23.64 -0.77
CA GLY A 79 12.83 22.57 0.20
C GLY A 79 11.82 21.52 -0.26
N GLN A 80 11.08 21.75 -1.36
CA GLN A 80 10.19 20.72 -1.94
C GLN A 80 10.96 19.73 -2.82
N GLU A 81 12.12 20.14 -3.35
CA GLU A 81 12.90 19.36 -4.30
C GLU A 81 13.45 18.06 -3.71
N GLN A 82 13.76 18.00 -2.42
CA GLN A 82 14.33 16.81 -1.80
C GLN A 82 13.30 15.70 -1.49
N LYS A 83 12.00 15.92 -1.73
CA LYS A 83 10.93 14.95 -1.40
C LYS A 83 10.34 14.23 -2.61
N GLN A 84 10.73 14.59 -3.84
CA GLN A 84 10.22 13.98 -5.08
C GLN A 84 11.40 13.61 -5.99
N THR A 85 11.28 12.49 -6.69
CA THR A 85 12.24 12.10 -7.75
C THR A 85 12.18 13.05 -8.93
N ALA A 86 13.17 12.99 -9.83
CA ALA A 86 13.17 13.77 -11.07
C ALA A 86 11.96 13.41 -11.97
N LEU A 87 11.60 12.13 -12.05
CA LEU A 87 10.46 11.67 -12.85
C LEU A 87 9.11 12.05 -12.22
N ALA A 88 9.01 12.09 -10.89
CA ALA A 88 7.79 12.52 -10.21
C ALA A 88 7.43 14.00 -10.45
N ARG A 89 8.40 14.83 -10.85
CA ARG A 89 8.17 16.26 -11.16
C ARG A 89 7.66 16.51 -12.58
N LYS A 90 7.89 15.56 -13.49
CA LYS A 90 7.40 15.60 -14.87
C LYS A 90 5.89 15.38 -14.89
N SER A 91 5.17 15.90 -15.90
CA SER A 91 3.83 15.41 -16.25
C SER A 91 3.96 14.11 -17.04
N TYR A 92 2.88 13.34 -17.16
CA TYR A 92 2.92 12.08 -17.89
C TYR A 92 3.37 12.27 -19.36
N ASP A 93 2.80 13.26 -20.05
CA ASP A 93 3.14 13.60 -21.45
C ASP A 93 4.59 14.00 -21.67
N SER A 94 5.26 14.47 -20.62
CA SER A 94 6.66 14.88 -20.68
C SER A 94 7.66 13.74 -20.41
N LEU A 95 7.16 12.54 -20.12
CA LEU A 95 7.98 11.34 -19.99
C LEU A 95 8.27 10.75 -21.38
N SER A 96 9.53 10.39 -21.61
CA SER A 96 9.88 9.51 -22.72
C SER A 96 9.34 8.10 -22.51
N ASP A 97 9.19 7.32 -23.59
CA ASP A 97 8.75 5.93 -23.49
C ASP A 97 9.66 5.09 -22.58
N SER A 98 10.98 5.32 -22.65
CA SER A 98 11.93 4.68 -21.72
C SER A 98 11.69 5.06 -20.26
N GLU A 99 11.26 6.29 -19.98
CA GLU A 99 10.96 6.73 -18.61
C GLU A 99 9.62 6.19 -18.11
N LYS A 100 8.65 5.99 -19.00
CA LYS A 100 7.39 5.33 -18.68
C LYS A 100 7.60 3.87 -18.31
N CYS A 101 8.64 3.20 -18.80
CA CYS A 101 8.94 1.82 -18.40
C CYS A 101 9.55 1.68 -17.00
N ILE A 102 10.07 2.76 -16.40
CA ILE A 102 10.85 2.70 -15.15
C ILE A 102 9.95 2.44 -13.94
N VAL A 103 10.40 1.55 -13.06
CA VAL A 103 9.94 1.44 -11.67
C VAL A 103 11.00 2.05 -10.76
N GLU A 104 10.72 3.24 -10.21
CA GLU A 104 11.69 3.93 -9.36
C GLU A 104 11.82 3.26 -7.98
N VAL A 105 13.05 2.85 -7.63
CA VAL A 105 13.37 2.34 -6.29
C VAL A 105 13.41 3.50 -5.29
N PRO A 106 12.71 3.40 -4.13
CA PRO A 106 12.68 4.48 -3.16
C PRO A 106 14.07 4.77 -2.55
N GLY A 107 14.51 6.02 -2.67
CA GLY A 107 15.63 6.57 -1.89
C GLY A 107 15.19 7.10 -0.52
N ARG A 108 16.14 7.24 0.42
CA ARG A 108 15.85 7.81 1.75
C ARG A 108 15.22 9.21 1.63
N GLY A 109 14.04 9.40 2.22
CA GLY A 109 13.35 10.71 2.29
C GLY A 109 12.52 11.09 1.06
N ILE A 110 12.39 10.21 0.06
CA ILE A 110 11.57 10.42 -1.12
C ILE A 110 10.12 10.02 -0.83
N LEU A 111 9.20 10.95 -1.04
CA LEU A 111 7.76 10.79 -0.76
C LEU A 111 6.91 10.60 -2.01
N SER A 112 7.45 10.85 -3.21
CA SER A 112 6.74 10.63 -4.47
C SER A 112 7.72 10.25 -5.58
N ARG A 113 7.29 9.29 -6.40
CA ARG A 113 8.08 8.61 -7.44
C ARG A 113 7.16 8.07 -8.53
N ARG A 114 7.69 7.55 -9.63
CA ARG A 114 6.92 6.95 -10.72
C ARG A 114 7.13 5.44 -10.84
N HIS A 115 6.04 4.72 -11.08
CA HIS A 115 6.02 3.29 -11.39
C HIS A 115 5.27 3.11 -12.70
N HIS A 116 5.94 2.60 -13.73
CA HIS A 116 5.36 2.45 -15.08
C HIS A 116 4.73 3.73 -15.62
N GLY A 117 5.37 4.87 -15.33
CA GLY A 117 4.87 6.19 -15.68
C GLY A 117 3.74 6.69 -14.77
N VAL A 118 3.16 5.91 -13.87
CA VAL A 118 2.14 6.38 -12.91
C VAL A 118 2.79 7.09 -11.73
N LEU A 119 2.29 8.27 -11.35
CA LEU A 119 2.77 8.97 -10.16
C LEU A 119 2.30 8.26 -8.88
N MET A 120 3.26 7.76 -8.11
CA MET A 120 3.06 7.15 -6.81
C MET A 120 3.29 8.16 -5.70
N LYS A 121 2.47 8.07 -4.66
CA LYS A 121 2.61 8.85 -3.42
C LYS A 121 2.78 7.92 -2.24
N PHE A 122 3.65 8.34 -1.32
CA PHE A 122 3.61 7.85 0.04
C PHE A 122 2.33 8.41 0.69
N PRO A 123 1.43 7.57 1.24
CA PRO A 123 0.24 8.06 1.93
C PRO A 123 0.69 9.02 3.04
N PRO A 124 0.09 10.22 3.19
CA PRO A 124 0.61 11.21 4.11
C PRO A 124 0.68 10.63 5.53
N GLY A 125 1.86 10.69 6.13
CA GLY A 125 2.08 10.43 7.55
C GLY A 125 1.46 11.55 8.38
N THR A 126 0.13 11.56 8.51
CA THR A 126 -0.52 12.30 9.59
C THR A 126 -0.26 11.53 10.89
N ALA A 127 -0.36 12.19 12.04
CA ALA A 127 -0.09 11.56 13.34
C ALA A 127 -0.98 10.33 13.64
N ASN A 128 -2.07 10.17 12.87
CA ASN A 128 -3.03 9.07 12.96
C ASN A 128 -3.01 8.15 11.72
N ALA A 129 -2.09 8.36 10.78
CA ALA A 129 -1.99 7.50 9.61
C ALA A 129 -1.50 6.12 10.03
N GLU A 130 -2.24 5.08 9.65
CA GLU A 130 -1.85 3.71 9.88
C GLU A 130 -0.47 3.46 9.23
N THR A 131 0.47 2.94 10.00
CA THR A 131 1.79 2.56 9.48
C THR A 131 1.66 1.26 8.71
N GLN A 132 2.27 1.19 7.52
CA GLN A 132 2.28 -0.06 6.77
C GLN A 132 2.99 -1.18 7.56
N SER A 133 2.50 -2.41 7.39
CA SER A 133 3.12 -3.61 7.95
C SER A 133 4.54 -3.77 7.42
N PHE A 134 5.45 -4.26 8.26
CA PHE A 134 6.87 -4.38 7.88
C PHE A 134 7.05 -5.25 6.63
N GLY A 135 8.00 -4.85 5.77
CA GLY A 135 8.29 -5.54 4.50
C GLY A 135 7.34 -5.23 3.35
N PHE A 136 6.12 -4.75 3.64
CA PHE A 136 5.15 -4.45 2.58
C PHE A 136 5.38 -3.07 1.94
N PRO A 137 5.10 -2.94 0.63
CA PRO A 137 5.07 -1.67 -0.07
C PRO A 137 4.15 -0.63 0.59
N ASP A 138 4.68 0.54 0.93
CA ASP A 138 3.91 1.67 1.48
C ASP A 138 3.81 2.81 0.46
N TYR A 139 3.03 2.58 -0.59
CA TYR A 139 2.73 3.58 -1.61
C TYR A 139 1.39 3.29 -2.28
N ALA A 140 0.78 4.34 -2.86
CA ALA A 140 -0.44 4.25 -3.64
C ALA A 140 -0.36 5.17 -4.86
N PRO A 141 -1.11 4.88 -5.94
CA PRO A 141 -1.27 5.81 -7.05
C PRO A 141 -1.80 7.15 -6.57
N ASN A 142 -1.42 8.20 -7.28
CA ASN A 142 -1.94 9.53 -7.05
C ASN A 142 -3.32 9.71 -7.70
N PHE A 143 -4.38 9.45 -6.95
CA PHE A 143 -5.76 9.73 -7.40
C PHE A 143 -6.17 11.21 -7.32
N SER A 144 -5.24 12.14 -7.03
CA SER A 144 -5.57 13.57 -6.98
C SER A 144 -5.48 14.28 -8.34
N LYS A 145 -5.08 13.59 -9.40
CA LYS A 145 -4.90 14.18 -10.73
C LYS A 145 -5.59 13.31 -11.77
N ASP A 146 -6.48 13.92 -12.54
CA ASP A 146 -7.25 13.23 -13.58
C ASP A 146 -6.34 12.56 -14.63
N GLU A 147 -5.22 13.19 -14.98
CA GLU A 147 -4.20 12.61 -15.87
C GLU A 147 -3.70 11.25 -15.35
N ASP A 148 -3.29 11.17 -14.07
CA ASP A 148 -2.76 9.92 -13.50
C ASP A 148 -3.87 8.84 -13.38
N ILE A 149 -5.14 9.23 -13.21
CA ILE A 149 -6.29 8.33 -13.19
C ILE A 149 -6.60 7.80 -14.60
N GLN A 150 -6.62 8.68 -15.60
CA GLN A 150 -6.86 8.33 -16.99
C GLN A 150 -5.84 7.29 -17.46
N GLU A 151 -4.58 7.47 -17.08
CA GLU A 151 -3.53 6.51 -17.32
C GLU A 151 -3.80 5.14 -16.67
N LEU A 152 -4.40 5.08 -15.49
CA LEU A 152 -4.79 3.80 -14.87
C LEU A 152 -5.97 3.15 -15.60
N ARG A 153 -6.93 3.95 -16.09
CA ARG A 153 -8.07 3.47 -16.87
C ARG A 153 -7.64 2.84 -18.18
N GLU A 154 -6.72 3.49 -18.90
CA GLU A 154 -6.20 2.98 -20.17
C GLU A 154 -5.46 1.65 -20.05
N ARG A 155 -4.98 1.32 -18.83
CA ARG A 155 -4.31 0.04 -18.55
C ARG A 155 -5.26 -1.06 -18.08
N TRP A 156 -6.50 -0.72 -17.71
CA TRP A 156 -7.47 -1.69 -17.26
C TRP A 156 -8.12 -2.38 -18.46
N ASP A 157 -7.81 -3.66 -18.64
CA ASP A 157 -8.53 -4.53 -19.57
C ASP A 157 -9.18 -5.69 -18.79
N PRO A 158 -10.52 -5.75 -18.70
CA PRO A 158 -11.23 -6.78 -17.96
C PRO A 158 -11.04 -8.18 -18.55
N VAL A 159 -10.74 -8.31 -19.86
CA VAL A 159 -10.64 -9.63 -20.52
C VAL A 159 -9.42 -10.42 -20.05
N PRO A 160 -8.16 -9.97 -20.25
CA PRO A 160 -6.99 -10.67 -19.74
C PRO A 160 -6.98 -10.72 -18.22
N PHE A 161 -7.55 -9.72 -17.54
CA PHE A 161 -7.67 -9.76 -16.08
C PHE A 161 -8.58 -10.88 -15.60
N LYS A 162 -9.71 -11.11 -16.30
CA LYS A 162 -10.58 -12.25 -16.02
C LYS A 162 -9.84 -13.57 -16.23
N GLU A 163 -9.07 -13.70 -17.31
CA GLU A 163 -8.27 -14.90 -17.58
C GLU A 163 -7.25 -15.15 -16.45
N LEU A 164 -6.59 -14.11 -15.94
CA LEU A 164 -5.72 -14.21 -14.77
C LEU A 164 -6.51 -14.69 -13.53
N MET A 165 -7.69 -14.11 -13.26
CA MET A 165 -8.49 -14.50 -12.10
C MET A 165 -8.97 -15.96 -12.20
N ASP A 166 -9.23 -16.44 -13.42
CA ASP A 166 -9.65 -17.82 -13.68
C ASP A 166 -8.52 -18.84 -13.42
N THR A 167 -7.23 -18.43 -13.46
CA THR A 167 -6.10 -19.30 -13.05
C THR A 167 -5.97 -19.47 -11.54
N LYS A 168 -6.68 -18.64 -10.76
CA LYS A 168 -6.67 -18.66 -9.29
C LYS A 168 -5.26 -18.57 -8.70
N PRO A 169 -4.53 -17.46 -8.93
CA PRO A 169 -3.14 -17.32 -8.46
C PRO A 169 -2.99 -17.47 -6.94
N TRP A 170 -4.05 -17.19 -6.17
CA TRP A 170 -4.08 -17.41 -4.72
C TRP A 170 -4.08 -18.89 -4.30
N ASP A 171 -4.53 -19.82 -5.15
CA ASP A 171 -4.47 -21.26 -4.87
C ASP A 171 -3.00 -21.71 -4.93
N VAL A 172 -2.29 -21.34 -6.00
CA VAL A 172 -0.84 -21.55 -6.15
C VAL A 172 -0.08 -20.90 -5.00
N MET A 173 -0.38 -19.63 -4.69
CA MET A 173 0.22 -18.92 -3.56
C MET A 173 0.04 -19.70 -2.25
N PHE A 174 -1.13 -20.29 -1.99
CA PHE A 174 -1.38 -21.06 -0.77
C PHE A 174 -0.70 -22.43 -0.77
N GLU A 175 -0.66 -23.11 -1.92
CA GLU A 175 -0.01 -24.42 -2.05
C GLU A 175 1.51 -24.32 -1.83
N ASP A 176 2.14 -23.28 -2.39
CA ASP A 176 3.58 -23.03 -2.33
C ASP A 176 4.04 -22.29 -1.06
N ARG A 177 3.12 -22.02 -0.14
CA ARG A 177 3.45 -21.33 1.12
C ARG A 177 4.51 -22.08 1.93
N SER A 178 5.29 -21.34 2.72
CA SER A 178 6.16 -21.96 3.72
C SER A 178 5.33 -22.81 4.70
N ARG A 179 5.73 -24.07 4.88
CA ARG A 179 5.10 -25.03 5.81
C ARG A 179 5.99 -25.35 7.01
N PHE A 180 7.11 -24.66 7.13
CA PHE A 180 8.09 -24.84 8.19
C PHE A 180 8.23 -23.57 9.01
N LEU A 181 8.58 -23.74 10.27
CA LEU A 181 8.93 -22.66 11.18
C LEU A 181 10.42 -22.33 11.00
N ILE A 182 10.75 -21.06 10.92
CA ILE A 182 12.13 -20.56 10.80
C ILE A 182 12.59 -19.97 12.13
N LEU A 183 11.70 -19.29 12.85
CA LEU A 183 12.03 -18.59 14.09
C LEU A 183 11.85 -19.48 15.32
N HIS A 184 10.95 -20.45 15.26
CA HIS A 184 10.58 -21.32 16.37
C HIS A 184 10.80 -22.80 16.04
N VAL A 185 10.99 -23.60 17.10
CA VAL A 185 11.04 -25.07 17.02
C VAL A 185 9.68 -25.62 17.44
N ARG A 186 9.08 -26.47 16.59
CA ARG A 186 7.70 -26.96 16.78
C ARG A 186 7.53 -27.70 18.10
N GLU A 187 8.52 -28.47 18.51
CA GLU A 187 8.52 -29.29 19.73
C GLU A 187 8.50 -28.44 21.01
N ASP A 188 9.08 -27.24 20.93
CA ASP A 188 9.17 -26.28 22.04
C ASP A 188 7.91 -25.40 22.13
N LEU A 189 7.01 -25.47 21.14
CA LEU A 189 5.79 -24.67 21.12
C LEU A 189 4.78 -25.15 22.16
N SER A 190 4.22 -24.17 22.87
CA SER A 190 3.05 -24.39 23.72
C SER A 190 1.88 -24.98 22.92
N VAL A 191 0.94 -25.61 23.62
CA VAL A 191 -0.29 -26.12 22.98
C VAL A 191 -1.05 -24.99 22.30
N ILE A 192 -1.15 -23.82 22.96
CA ILE A 192 -1.81 -22.63 22.41
C ILE A 192 -1.12 -22.13 21.15
N ALA A 193 0.22 -22.11 21.08
CA ALA A 193 0.93 -21.68 19.88
C ALA A 193 0.66 -22.63 18.70
N ARG A 194 0.65 -23.95 18.94
CA ARG A 194 0.32 -24.95 17.91
C ARG A 194 -1.11 -24.83 17.41
N GLU A 195 -2.09 -24.72 18.32
CA GLU A 195 -3.50 -24.52 17.96
C GLU A 195 -3.73 -23.19 17.23
N SER A 196 -2.97 -22.16 17.59
CA SER A 196 -3.03 -20.85 16.92
C SER A 196 -2.51 -20.92 15.50
N LEU A 197 -1.39 -21.61 15.26
CA LEU A 197 -0.86 -21.85 13.91
C LEU A 197 -1.87 -22.62 13.05
N ASP A 198 -2.50 -23.67 13.58
CA ASP A 198 -3.52 -24.42 12.86
C ASP A 198 -4.71 -23.52 12.48
N ALA A 199 -5.15 -22.65 13.40
CA ALA A 199 -6.23 -21.70 13.15
C ALA A 199 -5.85 -20.61 12.12
N ILE A 200 -4.61 -20.13 12.15
CA ILE A 200 -4.08 -19.17 11.16
C ILE A 200 -4.04 -19.82 9.77
N VAL A 201 -3.53 -21.05 9.66
CA VAL A 201 -3.50 -21.78 8.39
C VAL A 201 -4.91 -22.06 7.87
N ALA A 202 -5.86 -22.41 8.75
CA ALA A 202 -7.26 -22.57 8.37
C ALA A 202 -7.87 -21.26 7.85
N PHE A 203 -7.61 -20.14 8.53
CA PHE A 203 -8.00 -18.81 8.08
C PHE A 203 -7.41 -18.48 6.70
N MET A 204 -6.11 -18.70 6.51
CA MET A 204 -5.41 -18.50 5.25
C MET A 204 -6.05 -19.32 4.13
N SER A 205 -6.34 -20.60 4.39
CA SER A 205 -7.00 -21.46 3.41
C SER A 205 -8.35 -20.89 2.97
N VAL A 206 -9.16 -20.36 3.89
CA VAL A 206 -10.49 -19.81 3.56
C VAL A 206 -10.38 -18.47 2.83
N HIS A 207 -9.46 -17.60 3.25
CA HIS A 207 -9.38 -16.20 2.81
C HIS A 207 -8.24 -15.90 1.83
N ARG A 208 -7.56 -16.93 1.30
CA ARG A 208 -6.41 -16.79 0.38
C ARG A 208 -6.61 -15.83 -0.79
N ARG A 209 -7.81 -15.79 -1.40
CA ARG A 209 -8.13 -14.82 -2.47
C ARG A 209 -8.08 -13.37 -1.95
N ALA A 210 -8.67 -13.10 -0.79
CA ALA A 210 -8.62 -11.78 -0.16
C ALA A 210 -7.18 -11.40 0.27
N ILE A 211 -6.40 -12.37 0.79
CA ILE A 211 -4.99 -12.15 1.14
C ILE A 211 -4.18 -11.77 -0.10
N TRP A 212 -4.40 -12.48 -1.22
CA TRP A 212 -3.78 -12.14 -2.50
C TRP A 212 -4.18 -10.73 -2.97
N TRP A 213 -5.46 -10.34 -2.84
CA TRP A 213 -5.91 -8.99 -3.15
C TRP A 213 -5.20 -7.90 -2.32
N PHE A 214 -4.95 -8.16 -1.04
CA PHE A 214 -4.20 -7.22 -0.21
C PHE A 214 -2.75 -7.04 -0.66
N GLY A 215 -2.13 -8.08 -1.22
CA GLY A 215 -0.79 -8.03 -1.82
C GLY A 215 -0.77 -7.47 -3.25
N ASN A 216 -1.88 -7.55 -3.98
CA ASN A 216 -1.95 -7.28 -5.43
C ASN A 216 -3.14 -6.37 -5.79
N TRP A 217 -3.17 -5.18 -5.19
CA TRP A 217 -4.30 -4.26 -5.33
C TRP A 217 -4.25 -3.49 -6.66
N VAL A 218 -5.01 -3.97 -7.64
CA VAL A 218 -5.11 -3.38 -8.98
C VAL A 218 -6.22 -2.34 -9.06
N PHE A 219 -6.04 -1.30 -9.90
CA PHE A 219 -7.09 -0.35 -10.23
C PHE A 219 -8.16 -1.02 -11.11
N ILE A 220 -9.44 -0.84 -10.79
CA ILE A 220 -10.56 -1.35 -11.58
C ILE A 220 -11.32 -0.13 -12.10
N ASP A 221 -11.42 0.00 -13.43
CA ASP A 221 -12.24 1.06 -14.00
C ASP A 221 -13.72 0.73 -13.87
N LEU A 222 -14.47 1.67 -13.29
CA LEU A 222 -15.91 1.59 -13.09
C LEU A 222 -16.68 2.59 -13.95
N GLU A 223 -16.01 3.53 -14.63
CA GLU A 223 -16.71 4.52 -15.46
C GLU A 223 -17.31 3.91 -16.72
N THR A 224 -16.68 2.87 -17.25
CA THR A 224 -17.15 2.15 -18.43
C THR A 224 -18.35 1.23 -18.15
N ASP A 225 -18.78 1.10 -16.89
CA ASP A 225 -19.89 0.25 -16.41
C ASP A 225 -19.86 -1.17 -17.00
N VAL A 226 -18.66 -1.70 -17.25
CA VAL A 226 -18.50 -3.07 -17.72
C VAL A 226 -18.97 -4.01 -16.60
N PRO A 227 -19.96 -4.89 -16.83
CA PRO A 227 -20.57 -5.70 -15.76
C PRO A 227 -19.56 -6.50 -14.93
N TYR A 228 -18.54 -7.04 -15.60
CA TYR A 228 -17.46 -7.77 -14.93
C TYR A 228 -16.66 -6.88 -13.96
N SER A 229 -16.29 -5.66 -14.36
CA SER A 229 -15.53 -4.73 -13.50
C SER A 229 -16.32 -4.35 -12.25
N VAL A 230 -17.62 -4.06 -12.41
CA VAL A 230 -18.52 -3.68 -11.30
C VAL A 230 -18.68 -4.83 -10.30
N GLU A 231 -18.93 -6.03 -10.81
CA GLU A 231 -19.07 -7.23 -9.98
C GLU A 231 -17.76 -7.56 -9.25
N LEU A 232 -16.63 -7.57 -9.97
CA LEU A 232 -15.31 -7.83 -9.41
C LEU A 232 -14.96 -6.84 -8.30
N HIS A 233 -15.25 -5.55 -8.50
CA HIS A 233 -15.01 -4.52 -7.49
C HIS A 233 -15.84 -4.77 -6.22
N ARG A 234 -17.13 -5.08 -6.38
CA ARG A 234 -18.04 -5.39 -5.27
C ARG A 234 -17.59 -6.64 -4.50
N GLU A 235 -17.27 -7.72 -5.21
CA GLU A 235 -16.80 -8.97 -4.60
C GLU A 235 -15.50 -8.76 -3.83
N ARG A 236 -14.49 -8.16 -4.48
CA ARG A 236 -13.20 -7.87 -3.86
C ARG A 236 -13.37 -7.09 -2.57
N LYS A 237 -14.22 -6.05 -2.58
CA LYS A 237 -14.51 -5.25 -1.38
C LYS A 237 -15.13 -6.10 -0.27
N ALA A 238 -16.20 -6.85 -0.57
CA ALA A 238 -16.90 -7.66 0.41
C ALA A 238 -15.98 -8.73 1.04
N GLU A 239 -15.16 -9.39 0.23
CA GLU A 239 -14.22 -10.40 0.69
C GLU A 239 -13.10 -9.81 1.55
N CYS A 240 -12.51 -8.70 1.11
CA CYS A 240 -11.45 -8.02 1.86
C CYS A 240 -11.96 -7.50 3.22
N ASP A 241 -13.15 -6.89 3.25
CA ASP A 241 -13.75 -6.40 4.50
C ASP A 241 -14.03 -7.56 5.47
N LYS A 242 -14.55 -8.68 4.96
CA LYS A 242 -14.79 -9.89 5.75
C LYS A 242 -13.47 -10.47 6.30
N ALA A 243 -12.47 -10.64 5.44
CA ALA A 243 -11.18 -11.19 5.82
C ALA A 243 -10.49 -10.33 6.89
N LYS A 244 -10.48 -8.99 6.74
CA LYS A 244 -9.92 -8.08 7.74
C LYS A 244 -10.59 -8.23 9.10
N LYS A 245 -11.93 -8.28 9.12
CA LYS A 245 -12.71 -8.42 10.36
C LYS A 245 -12.42 -9.76 11.06
N GLU A 246 -12.45 -10.85 10.31
CA GLU A 246 -12.20 -12.19 10.84
C GLU A 246 -10.74 -12.38 11.27
N TYR A 247 -9.77 -11.83 10.53
CA TYR A 247 -8.35 -11.88 10.89
C TYR A 247 -8.09 -11.15 12.20
N LYS A 248 -8.60 -9.92 12.33
CA LYS A 248 -8.45 -9.14 13.57
C LYS A 248 -9.01 -9.90 14.76
N LYS A 249 -10.23 -10.45 14.62
CA LYS A 249 -10.86 -11.24 15.68
C LYS A 249 -10.02 -12.47 16.03
N LEU A 250 -9.55 -13.22 15.03
CA LEU A 250 -8.69 -14.37 15.25
C LEU A 250 -7.44 -13.99 16.05
N LEU A 251 -6.74 -12.94 15.65
CA LEU A 251 -5.53 -12.50 16.35
C LEU A 251 -5.83 -12.04 17.78
N ASP A 252 -6.88 -11.23 17.98
CA ASP A 252 -7.30 -10.77 19.30
C ASP A 252 -7.62 -11.97 20.22
N ASP A 253 -8.40 -12.94 19.75
CA ASP A 253 -8.77 -14.15 20.51
C ASP A 253 -7.53 -15.00 20.86
N ARG A 254 -6.54 -15.11 19.96
CA ARG A 254 -5.32 -15.88 20.22
C ARG A 254 -4.36 -15.18 21.17
N VAL A 255 -4.20 -13.86 21.04
CA VAL A 255 -3.38 -13.06 21.96
C VAL A 255 -3.97 -13.08 23.37
N ASP A 256 -5.29 -12.95 23.50
CA ASP A 256 -5.98 -13.04 24.79
C ASP A 256 -5.86 -14.45 25.41
N ALA A 257 -5.71 -15.50 24.59
CA ALA A 257 -5.41 -16.87 25.02
C ALA A 257 -3.92 -17.13 25.37
N GLY A 258 -3.04 -16.13 25.19
CA GLY A 258 -1.62 -16.21 25.53
C GLY A 258 -0.70 -16.61 24.36
N LEU A 259 -1.12 -16.39 23.11
CA LEU A 259 -0.22 -16.52 21.95
C LEU A 259 0.93 -15.51 22.05
N GLU A 260 2.16 -15.99 21.87
CA GLU A 260 3.32 -15.13 21.72
C GLU A 260 3.31 -14.45 20.34
N GLU A 261 3.47 -13.12 20.32
CA GLU A 261 3.40 -12.32 19.08
C GLU A 261 4.44 -12.75 18.03
N THR A 262 5.58 -13.26 18.46
CA THR A 262 6.67 -13.76 17.59
C THR A 262 6.22 -14.89 16.65
N ILE A 263 5.18 -15.66 17.01
CA ILE A 263 4.61 -16.70 16.15
C ILE A 263 3.99 -16.10 14.87
N LEU A 264 3.54 -14.84 14.92
CA LEU A 264 2.99 -14.13 13.77
C LEU A 264 4.09 -13.64 12.80
N ASP A 265 5.34 -13.60 13.26
CA ASP A 265 6.50 -13.26 12.43
C ASP A 265 7.02 -14.46 11.63
N GLU A 266 6.49 -15.66 11.87
CA GLU A 266 6.83 -16.85 11.09
C GLU A 266 6.38 -16.68 9.63
N PRO A 267 7.22 -17.03 8.63
CA PRO A 267 6.82 -16.92 7.22
C PRO A 267 5.60 -17.75 6.85
N GLY A 268 5.32 -18.83 7.59
CA GLY A 268 4.11 -19.64 7.42
C GLY A 268 2.83 -18.99 7.97
N SER A 269 2.97 -17.93 8.79
CA SER A 269 1.88 -17.13 9.35
C SER A 269 1.67 -15.89 8.49
N TRP A 270 0.92 -16.04 7.39
CA TRP A 270 0.69 -14.92 6.48
C TRP A 270 0.09 -13.70 7.18
N THR A 271 0.72 -12.55 6.96
CA THR A 271 0.25 -11.28 7.51
C THR A 271 -0.56 -10.52 6.47
N ILE A 272 -1.76 -10.07 6.85
CA ILE A 272 -2.52 -9.10 6.07
C ILE A 272 -1.84 -7.73 6.21
N PRO A 273 -1.42 -7.09 5.12
CA PRO A 273 -0.82 -5.76 5.20
C PRO A 273 -1.86 -4.74 5.67
N ALA A 274 -1.43 -3.81 6.51
CA ALA A 274 -2.29 -2.75 7.03
C ALA A 274 -2.93 -1.92 5.89
N LYS A 275 -2.15 -1.65 4.84
CA LYS A 275 -2.63 -1.01 3.60
C LYS A 275 -2.49 -1.97 2.43
N CYS A 276 -3.45 -1.92 1.51
CA CYS A 276 -3.37 -2.69 0.27
C CYS A 276 -2.13 -2.29 -0.54
N CYS A 277 -1.40 -3.28 -1.04
CA CYS A 277 -0.19 -3.08 -1.81
C CYS A 277 -0.58 -2.92 -3.28
N HIS A 278 -0.38 -1.72 -3.84
CA HIS A 278 -0.87 -1.42 -5.19
C HIS A 278 -0.03 -2.09 -6.27
N TRP A 279 -0.69 -2.78 -7.20
CA TRP A 279 -0.09 -3.31 -8.42
C TRP A 279 -0.48 -2.40 -9.59
N ILE A 280 0.53 -1.81 -10.22
CA ILE A 280 0.37 -0.98 -11.42
C ILE A 280 0.56 -1.89 -12.63
N LEU A 281 -0.51 -2.09 -13.39
CA LEU A 281 -0.43 -2.82 -14.66
C LEU A 281 0.54 -2.10 -15.60
N ILE A 282 1.24 -2.86 -16.43
CA ILE A 282 2.14 -2.32 -17.44
C ILE A 282 1.30 -1.84 -18.62
N HIS A 283 1.59 -0.63 -19.12
CA HIS A 283 0.89 -0.07 -20.29
C HIS A 283 1.14 -0.89 -21.55
N GLU A 284 0.15 -1.01 -22.44
CA GLU A 284 0.27 -1.85 -23.64
C GLU A 284 1.40 -1.45 -24.60
N SER A 285 1.82 -0.18 -24.58
CA SER A 285 2.94 0.31 -25.37
C SER A 285 4.30 -0.17 -24.86
N HIS A 286 4.37 -0.67 -23.62
CA HIS A 286 5.58 -1.23 -23.07
C HIS A 286 5.68 -2.70 -23.49
N VAL A 287 6.58 -2.94 -24.43
CA VAL A 287 6.83 -4.27 -24.99
C VAL A 287 8.19 -4.80 -24.54
N LYS A 288 8.34 -6.12 -24.62
CA LYS A 288 9.61 -6.83 -24.44
C LYS A 288 10.59 -6.51 -25.57
N ASP A 289 11.84 -6.93 -25.42
CA ASP A 289 12.89 -6.76 -26.44
C ASP A 289 12.54 -7.42 -27.78
N ASP A 290 11.69 -8.45 -27.76
CA ASP A 290 11.19 -9.13 -28.96
C ASP A 290 9.96 -8.45 -29.59
N GLY A 291 9.51 -7.32 -29.03
CA GLY A 291 8.34 -6.56 -29.49
C GLY A 291 7.00 -7.11 -29.02
N THR A 292 6.97 -8.19 -28.23
CA THR A 292 5.72 -8.75 -27.69
C THR A 292 5.28 -8.05 -26.40
N ARG A 293 3.97 -8.05 -26.13
CA ARG A 293 3.41 -7.48 -24.89
C ARG A 293 3.68 -8.39 -23.70
N TYR A 294 3.75 -7.80 -22.51
CA TYR A 294 3.75 -8.54 -21.25
C TYR A 294 2.34 -9.05 -20.94
N THR A 295 2.19 -10.36 -20.80
CA THR A 295 0.99 -10.99 -20.24
C THR A 295 0.85 -10.64 -18.76
N LEU A 296 -0.37 -10.71 -18.20
CA LEU A 296 -0.56 -10.42 -16.78
C LEU A 296 0.17 -11.38 -15.84
N ASN A 297 0.38 -12.64 -16.26
CA ASN A 297 1.21 -13.58 -15.50
C ASN A 297 2.68 -13.14 -15.46
N GLU A 298 3.26 -12.75 -16.60
CA GLU A 298 4.63 -12.22 -16.65
C GLU A 298 4.77 -10.94 -15.80
N GLN A 299 3.76 -10.06 -15.83
CA GLN A 299 3.76 -8.86 -15.00
C GLN A 299 3.72 -9.19 -13.50
N MET A 300 2.96 -10.22 -13.11
CA MET A 300 2.88 -10.70 -11.73
C MET A 300 4.21 -11.31 -11.28
N GLU A 301 4.85 -12.13 -12.10
CA GLU A 301 6.17 -12.70 -11.81
C GLU A 301 7.23 -11.60 -11.58
N LEU A 302 7.26 -10.59 -12.44
CA LEU A 302 8.15 -9.44 -12.28
C LEU A 302 7.88 -8.66 -10.99
N LEU A 303 6.60 -8.49 -10.64
CA LEU A 303 6.19 -7.80 -9.42
C LEU A 303 6.62 -8.59 -8.17
N ASP A 304 6.40 -9.90 -8.17
CA ASP A 304 6.71 -10.80 -7.06
C ASP A 304 8.22 -10.91 -6.84
N ASP A 305 9.02 -10.90 -7.91
CA ASP A 305 10.49 -10.84 -7.82
C ASP A 305 10.97 -9.50 -7.25
N GLN A 306 10.33 -8.39 -7.63
CA GLN A 306 10.70 -7.07 -7.16
C GLN A 306 10.28 -6.82 -5.71
N GLU A 307 9.12 -7.33 -5.31
CA GLU A 307 8.48 -7.06 -4.03
C GLU A 307 7.94 -8.36 -3.37
N PRO A 308 8.82 -9.31 -3.01
CA PRO A 308 8.45 -10.67 -2.58
C PRO A 308 7.61 -10.74 -1.31
N ALA A 309 7.56 -9.66 -0.51
CA ALA A 309 6.66 -9.57 0.63
C ALA A 309 5.17 -9.68 0.23
N ARG A 310 4.79 -9.24 -0.98
CA ARG A 310 3.41 -9.32 -1.50
C ARG A 310 2.89 -10.76 -1.54
N VAL A 311 3.76 -11.68 -1.89
CA VAL A 311 3.51 -13.13 -1.97
C VAL A 311 4.05 -13.87 -0.74
N GLN A 312 4.18 -13.16 0.38
CA GLN A 312 4.55 -13.74 1.67
C GLN A 312 5.87 -14.53 1.59
N TRP A 313 6.77 -14.07 0.71
CA TRP A 313 8.09 -14.66 0.45
C TRP A 313 8.06 -16.07 -0.18
N ASN A 314 6.92 -16.51 -0.71
CA ASN A 314 6.78 -17.83 -1.34
C ASN A 314 7.61 -17.98 -2.62
N THR A 315 7.68 -16.91 -3.42
CA THR A 315 8.46 -16.86 -4.67
C THR A 315 9.93 -16.57 -4.44
N CYS A 316 10.35 -16.36 -3.18
CA CYS A 316 11.76 -16.24 -2.85
C CYS A 316 12.38 -17.63 -3.04
N ALA A 317 12.67 -17.95 -4.31
CA ALA A 317 13.47 -19.07 -4.68
C ALA A 317 14.68 -19.08 -3.75
N SER A 318 15.15 -20.28 -3.42
CA SER A 318 16.38 -20.59 -2.69
C SER A 318 17.67 -19.93 -3.22
N SER A 319 17.58 -18.82 -3.96
CA SER A 319 18.59 -17.79 -4.05
C SER A 319 19.27 -17.62 -2.69
N SER A 320 20.58 -17.76 -2.73
CA SER A 320 21.52 -17.59 -1.63
C SER A 320 21.42 -16.25 -0.88
N ILE A 321 20.46 -15.39 -1.24
CA ILE A 321 20.15 -14.10 -0.64
C ILE A 321 19.50 -14.29 0.73
N PHE A 322 18.59 -15.25 0.92
CA PHE A 322 18.00 -15.50 2.24
C PHE A 322 19.05 -16.00 3.26
N ARG A 323 20.13 -16.63 2.78
CA ARG A 323 21.28 -17.02 3.62
C ARG A 323 22.23 -15.87 4.00
N ARG A 324 22.05 -14.66 3.47
CA ARG A 324 22.97 -13.53 3.71
C ARG A 324 22.38 -12.38 4.54
N THR A 325 21.10 -12.43 4.90
CA THR A 325 20.46 -11.32 5.63
C THR A 325 20.01 -11.68 7.05
N ILE A 326 20.26 -12.90 7.50
CA ILE A 326 20.20 -13.24 8.94
C ILE A 326 21.60 -13.67 9.38
N HIS A 327 22.42 -12.69 9.74
CA HIS A 327 23.60 -12.85 10.60
C HIS A 327 23.81 -11.60 11.44
#